data_AF-A0A7N0V5M8-F1
#
_entry.id   AF-A0A7N0V5M8-F1
#
_cell.length_a   1.000
_cell.length_b   1.000
_cell.length_c   1.000
_cell.angle_alpha   90.00
_cell.angle_beta   90.00
_cell.angle_gamma   90.00
#
_symmetry.space_group_name_H-M   'P 1'
#
loop_
_entity.id
_entity.type
_entity.pdbx_description
1 polymer ?
#
loop_
_entity_poly.entity_id
_entity_poly.type
_entity_poly.pdbx_seq_one_letter_code
_entity_poly.pdbx_strand_id
1 'polypeptide(L)'
;MCEESYQSGSSQHGSSRWSRGGESRRWKGEGQTGRINDQHQKIRNFRQGDIIALPAGVSHWIYNDGQTPIVAITIFDTSNDANLLDQSIRKFFLAGSSQRQQEMRGRHEGSRCQQGRGPWKGQGQQGEQSENWQSVFSRFDEELQSDLFNVNREVIRSLQGQNEQRGGNILVREPLEFLTAAREEQEYSHGRQHGY
;
A
#
# COMPACT_ATOMS: atom_id res chain seq x y z
N MET A 1 8.23 12.93 12.97
CA MET A 1 7.24 12.14 12.19
C MET A 1 6.00 13.00 12.07
N CYS A 2 5.35 13.06 10.90
CA CYS A 2 4.10 13.82 10.75
C CYS A 2 2.95 13.08 11.46
N GLU A 3 2.04 13.83 12.07
CA GLU A 3 0.87 13.30 12.75
C GLU A 3 -0.15 12.69 11.77
N GLU A 4 -0.92 11.71 12.25
CA GLU A 4 -2.05 11.14 11.52
C GLU A 4 -3.19 12.15 11.49
N SER A 5 -3.44 12.70 10.30
CA SER A 5 -4.34 13.84 10.11
C SER A 5 -5.80 13.45 9.85
N TYR A 6 -6.07 12.18 9.54
CA TYR A 6 -7.41 11.62 9.46
C TYR A 6 -7.59 10.65 10.62
N GLN A 7 -8.64 10.81 11.41
CA GLN A 7 -8.93 9.97 12.57
C GLN A 7 -10.44 9.81 12.72
N SER A 8 -10.94 8.57 12.87
CA SER A 8 -12.34 8.40 13.24
C SER A 8 -12.55 8.58 14.74
N GLY A 9 -13.54 9.42 15.09
CA GLY A 9 -13.81 9.77 16.48
C GLY A 9 -14.32 8.55 17.26
N SER A 10 -13.59 8.14 18.30
CA SER A 10 -14.14 7.26 19.33
C SER A 10 -15.20 8.03 20.12
N SER A 11 -16.45 7.56 20.10
CA SER A 11 -17.48 8.08 20.99
C SER A 11 -17.18 7.61 22.41
N GLN A 12 -16.45 8.41 23.19
CA GLN A 12 -16.36 8.25 24.64
C GLN A 12 -17.70 8.70 25.26
N HIS A 13 -18.56 7.74 25.58
CA HIS A 13 -19.56 7.81 26.66
C HIS A 13 -19.54 6.39 27.27
N GLY A 14 -19.14 6.16 28.52
CA GLY A 14 -19.76 6.70 29.72
C GLY A 14 -20.76 5.68 30.28
N SER A 15 -20.25 4.74 31.09
CA SER A 15 -20.95 3.90 32.10
C SER A 15 -22.45 3.58 31.91
N SER A 16 -22.81 2.30 31.77
CA SER A 16 -23.45 1.54 32.88
C SER A 16 -23.83 0.10 32.51
N ARG A 17 -23.64 -0.76 33.51
CA ARG A 17 -23.81 -2.21 33.60
C ARG A 17 -25.22 -2.55 34.05
N TRP A 18 -26.03 -3.32 33.31
CA TRP A 18 -27.11 -4.20 33.82
C TRP A 18 -27.53 -5.27 32.78
N SER A 19 -28.18 -6.32 33.28
CA SER A 19 -28.19 -7.71 32.79
C SER A 19 -29.44 -8.14 32.02
N ARG A 20 -29.33 -9.36 31.44
CA ARG A 20 -30.37 -10.41 31.21
C ARG A 20 -31.36 -10.25 30.05
N GLY A 21 -31.19 -11.14 29.05
CA GLY A 21 -32.14 -12.20 28.67
C GLY A 21 -33.39 -11.82 27.85
N GLY A 22 -33.52 -12.42 26.66
CA GLY A 22 -34.81 -12.55 25.96
C GLY A 22 -34.71 -12.45 24.44
N GLU A 23 -34.91 -13.57 23.75
CA GLU A 23 -35.07 -13.65 22.29
C GLU A 23 -36.24 -12.78 21.78
N SER A 24 -36.06 -12.07 20.66
CA SER A 24 -37.10 -11.92 19.64
C SER A 24 -36.58 -11.29 18.34
N ARG A 25 -36.73 -12.07 17.25
CA ARG A 25 -37.21 -11.66 15.92
C ARG A 25 -36.55 -10.46 15.22
N ARG A 26 -35.83 -10.82 14.15
CA ARG A 26 -35.90 -10.29 12.77
C ARG A 26 -36.23 -8.80 12.64
N TRP A 27 -35.20 -8.01 12.38
CA TRP A 27 -35.28 -6.82 11.53
C TRP A 27 -34.22 -6.91 10.43
N LYS A 28 -34.69 -6.86 9.17
CA LYS A 28 -33.89 -6.43 8.03
C LYS A 28 -33.63 -4.94 8.21
N GLY A 29 -32.39 -4.51 8.08
CA GLY A 29 -32.00 -3.11 7.97
C GLY A 29 -30.76 -3.02 7.09
N GLU A 30 -30.95 -2.46 5.90
CA GLU A 30 -29.89 -1.97 5.02
C GLU A 30 -29.05 -0.90 5.74
N GLY A 31 -27.75 -0.85 5.44
CA GLY A 31 -26.92 0.32 5.73
C GLY A 31 -26.27 0.41 7.10
N GLN A 32 -25.65 -0.66 7.60
CA GLN A 32 -24.55 -0.50 8.55
C GLN A 32 -23.24 -0.56 7.77
N THR A 33 -22.84 0.57 7.17
CA THR A 33 -21.41 0.78 6.90
C THR A 33 -20.73 0.73 8.26
N GLY A 34 -20.02 -0.36 8.54
CA GLY A 34 -19.26 -0.52 9.77
C GLY A 34 -18.42 0.73 9.99
N ARG A 35 -18.50 1.30 11.20
CA ARG A 35 -17.72 2.48 11.55
C ARG A 35 -16.25 2.11 11.37
N ILE A 36 -15.57 2.74 10.41
CA ILE A 36 -14.14 2.53 10.19
C ILE A 36 -13.44 3.12 11.40
N ASN A 37 -12.83 2.28 12.22
CA ASN A 37 -11.96 2.73 13.31
C ASN A 37 -10.52 2.71 12.79
N ASP A 38 -10.06 3.83 12.21
CA ASP A 38 -8.76 3.93 11.56
C ASP A 38 -8.20 5.35 11.71
N GLN A 39 -6.87 5.45 11.63
CA GLN A 39 -6.15 6.71 11.63
C GLN A 39 -5.01 6.63 10.61
N HIS A 40 -4.90 7.66 9.76
CA HIS A 40 -3.87 7.68 8.72
C HIS A 40 -3.53 9.10 8.26
N GLN A 41 -2.45 9.21 7.49
CA GLN A 41 -2.04 10.47 6.89
C GLN A 41 -2.99 10.94 5.77
N LYS A 42 -2.87 12.21 5.39
CA LYS A 42 -3.74 12.86 4.40
C LYS A 42 -3.68 12.19 3.02
N ILE A 43 -4.80 11.62 2.61
CA ILE A 43 -5.09 11.18 1.24
C ILE A 43 -5.39 12.39 0.34
N ARG A 44 -4.83 12.38 -0.88
CA ARG A 44 -5.02 13.41 -1.91
C ARG A 44 -5.58 12.79 -3.17
N ASN A 45 -6.63 13.40 -3.70
CA ASN A 45 -7.16 13.08 -5.02
C ASN A 45 -6.31 13.79 -6.09
N PHE A 46 -6.17 13.16 -7.25
CA PHE A 46 -5.52 13.74 -8.41
C PHE A 46 -6.31 13.40 -9.67
N ARG A 47 -6.03 14.12 -10.75
CA ARG A 47 -6.70 13.96 -12.05
C ARG A 47 -5.71 14.13 -13.20
N GLN A 48 -6.19 13.84 -14.41
CA GLN A 48 -5.40 14.07 -15.62
C GLN A 48 -4.93 15.53 -15.70
N GLY A 49 -3.63 15.70 -15.93
CA GLY A 49 -2.98 17.02 -16.01
C GLY A 49 -2.29 17.46 -14.72
N ASP A 50 -2.52 16.80 -13.59
CA ASP A 50 -1.84 17.12 -12.34
C ASP A 50 -0.36 16.68 -12.37
N ILE A 51 0.49 17.47 -11.71
CA ILE A 51 1.91 17.17 -11.49
C ILE A 51 2.10 16.92 -9.99
N ILE A 52 2.62 15.74 -9.64
CA ILE A 52 2.88 15.34 -8.25
C ILE A 52 4.40 15.31 -8.05
N ALA A 53 4.90 16.13 -7.13
CA ALA A 53 6.31 16.13 -6.73
C ALA A 53 6.51 15.28 -5.48
N LEU A 54 7.41 14.30 -5.55
CA LEU A 54 7.71 13.38 -4.46
C LEU A 54 9.19 13.53 -4.06
N PRO A 55 9.49 13.99 -2.83
CA PRO A 55 10.86 14.06 -2.35
C PRO A 55 11.52 12.67 -2.21
N ALA A 56 12.85 12.63 -2.28
CA ALA A 56 13.61 11.40 -2.06
C ALA A 56 13.30 10.80 -0.68
N GLY A 57 13.07 9.48 -0.63
CA GLY A 57 12.80 8.74 0.60
C GLY A 57 11.35 8.80 1.12
N VAL A 58 10.44 9.53 0.45
CA VAL A 58 9.02 9.57 0.85
C VAL A 58 8.25 8.37 0.29
N SER A 59 7.68 7.57 1.19
CA SER A 59 6.78 6.46 0.83
C SER A 59 5.45 6.99 0.29
N HIS A 60 4.97 6.37 -0.79
CA HIS A 60 3.71 6.74 -1.44
C HIS A 60 3.04 5.49 -2.03
N TRP A 61 1.72 5.58 -2.22
CA TRP A 61 0.90 4.59 -2.91
C TRP A 61 -0.14 5.32 -3.74
N ILE A 62 -0.62 4.67 -4.81
CA ILE A 62 -1.63 5.22 -5.72
C ILE A 62 -2.74 4.18 -5.85
N TYR A 63 -3.98 4.64 -5.76
CA TYR A 63 -5.17 3.82 -5.95
C TYR A 63 -6.00 4.39 -7.10
N ASN A 64 -6.48 3.51 -7.99
CA ASN A 64 -7.43 3.86 -9.03
C ASN A 64 -8.84 3.47 -8.58
N ASP A 65 -9.64 4.45 -8.20
CA ASP A 65 -11.06 4.28 -7.89
C ASP A 65 -11.97 4.56 -9.11
N GLY A 66 -11.39 5.01 -10.22
CA GLY A 66 -12.09 5.29 -11.47
C GLY A 66 -12.19 4.08 -12.40
N GLN A 67 -13.04 4.19 -13.42
CA GLN A 67 -13.23 3.17 -14.44
C GLN A 67 -12.17 3.23 -15.55
N THR A 68 -11.45 4.34 -15.67
CA THR A 68 -10.40 4.53 -16.66
C THR A 68 -9.03 4.21 -16.08
N PRO A 69 -8.13 3.52 -16.81
CA PRO A 69 -6.77 3.30 -16.35
C PRO A 69 -6.03 4.62 -16.12
N ILE A 70 -5.30 4.72 -15.00
CA ILE A 70 -4.36 5.80 -14.77
C ILE A 70 -3.10 5.53 -15.60
N VAL A 71 -2.68 6.53 -16.37
CA VAL A 71 -1.39 6.54 -17.06
C VAL A 71 -0.54 7.65 -16.46
N ALA A 72 0.58 7.28 -15.83
CA ALA A 72 1.51 8.21 -15.22
C ALA A 72 2.88 8.17 -15.90
N ILE A 73 3.48 9.34 -16.12
CA ILE A 73 4.87 9.48 -16.56
C ILE A 73 5.68 9.90 -15.33
N THR A 74 6.69 9.11 -14.97
CA THR A 74 7.55 9.39 -13.81
C THR A 74 8.93 9.81 -14.27
N ILE A 75 9.42 10.93 -13.74
CA ILE A 75 10.78 11.44 -13.97
C ILE A 75 11.56 11.31 -12.66
N PHE A 76 12.72 10.69 -12.72
CA PHE A 76 13.64 10.56 -11.58
C PHE A 76 14.83 11.48 -11.80
N ASP A 77 15.03 12.46 -10.92
CA ASP A 77 16.22 13.30 -10.90
C ASP A 77 17.31 12.60 -10.07
N THR A 78 18.08 11.72 -10.70
CA THR A 78 19.16 10.97 -10.01
C THR A 78 20.39 11.81 -9.71
N SER A 79 20.48 13.02 -10.31
CA SER A 79 21.54 14.00 -10.05
C SER A 79 21.21 14.98 -8.92
N ASN A 80 20.01 14.89 -8.32
CA ASN A 80 19.59 15.77 -7.24
C ASN A 80 20.49 15.62 -6.00
N ASP A 81 20.82 16.72 -5.33
CA ASP A 81 21.63 16.69 -4.09
C ASP A 81 20.96 15.91 -2.94
N ALA A 82 19.63 15.71 -2.99
CA ALA A 82 18.93 14.84 -2.05
C ALA A 82 19.29 13.34 -2.23
N ASN A 83 19.85 12.94 -3.38
CA ASN A 83 20.32 11.58 -3.64
C ASN A 83 21.79 11.42 -3.23
N LEU A 84 22.00 10.86 -2.02
CA LEU A 84 23.34 10.65 -1.45
C LEU A 84 24.00 9.30 -1.84
N LEU A 85 23.39 8.54 -2.74
CA LEU A 85 23.88 7.21 -3.15
C LEU A 85 24.72 7.31 -4.42
N ASP A 86 24.10 7.04 -5.56
CA ASP A 86 24.69 7.04 -6.88
C ASP A 86 23.63 7.41 -7.93
N GLN A 87 24.03 7.55 -9.20
CA GLN A 87 23.13 7.98 -10.27
C GLN A 87 22.16 6.89 -10.76
N SER A 88 22.08 5.74 -10.07
CA SER A 88 21.16 4.67 -10.41
C SER A 88 19.79 4.89 -9.76
N ILE A 89 18.72 4.65 -10.52
CA ILE A 89 17.36 4.66 -9.97
C ILE A 89 17.20 3.47 -9.01
N ARG A 90 16.74 3.75 -7.78
CA ARG A 90 16.51 2.75 -6.73
C ARG A 90 15.07 2.84 -6.26
N LYS A 91 14.37 1.70 -6.27
CA LYS A 91 12.98 1.59 -5.78
C LYS A 91 12.95 0.69 -4.56
N PHE A 92 12.39 1.20 -3.47
CA PHE A 92 12.26 0.48 -2.20
C PHE A 92 10.79 0.19 -1.94
N PHE A 93 10.35 -1.03 -2.23
CA PHE A 93 8.96 -1.43 -2.04
C PHE A 93 8.74 -1.81 -0.58
N LEU A 94 7.65 -1.32 0.03
CA LEU A 94 7.26 -1.69 1.39
C LEU A 94 6.40 -2.94 1.46
N ALA A 95 5.87 -3.40 0.31
CA ALA A 95 5.00 -4.56 0.24
C ALA A 95 5.14 -5.25 -1.12
N GLY A 96 4.74 -6.52 -1.14
CA GLY A 96 4.74 -7.35 -2.34
C GLY A 96 6.10 -7.96 -2.67
N SER A 97 6.08 -8.84 -3.66
CA SER A 97 7.27 -9.44 -4.25
C SER A 97 6.98 -9.78 -5.72
N SER A 98 8.00 -9.68 -6.57
CA SER A 98 7.98 -10.20 -7.94
C SER A 98 8.89 -11.40 -7.99
N GLN A 99 8.57 -12.45 -7.24
CA GLN A 99 9.31 -13.70 -7.35
C GLN A 99 8.93 -14.37 -8.68
N ARG A 100 9.59 -13.96 -9.76
CA ARG A 100 9.78 -14.87 -10.90
C ARG A 100 10.65 -16.01 -10.37
N GLN A 101 9.98 -17.06 -9.90
CA GLN A 101 10.48 -18.42 -9.75
C GLN A 101 12.02 -18.54 -9.69
N GLN A 102 12.56 -18.66 -8.48
CA GLN A 102 13.75 -19.47 -8.26
C GLN A 102 13.53 -20.96 -8.64
N GLU A 103 12.37 -21.34 -9.18
CA GLU A 103 12.10 -22.69 -9.73
C GLU A 103 12.90 -23.00 -11.01
N MET A 104 13.60 -22.02 -11.61
CA MET A 104 14.54 -22.26 -12.72
C MET A 104 16.02 -22.32 -12.28
N ARG A 105 16.33 -22.46 -10.98
CA ARG A 105 17.71 -22.79 -10.55
C ARG A 105 18.03 -24.29 -10.58
N GLY A 106 17.08 -25.15 -10.96
CA GLY A 106 17.25 -26.61 -11.03
C GLY A 106 17.23 -27.25 -12.42
N ARG A 107 16.95 -26.52 -13.51
CA ARG A 107 16.83 -27.14 -14.84
C ARG A 107 17.15 -26.15 -15.94
N HIS A 108 18.02 -26.55 -16.88
CA HIS A 108 18.55 -25.83 -18.05
C HIS A 108 20.01 -25.38 -17.95
N GLU A 109 20.88 -26.36 -17.70
CA GLU A 109 22.11 -26.49 -18.48
C GLU A 109 21.71 -26.66 -19.97
N GLY A 110 22.15 -25.73 -20.82
CA GLY A 110 22.07 -25.86 -22.29
C GLY A 110 20.89 -25.15 -22.97
N SER A 111 21.07 -23.86 -23.30
CA SER A 111 20.56 -23.25 -24.55
C SER A 111 21.24 -21.91 -24.79
N ARG A 112 22.32 -21.97 -25.57
CA ARG A 112 23.04 -20.83 -26.13
C ARG A 112 22.23 -20.26 -27.30
N CYS A 113 21.41 -19.24 -27.07
CA CYS A 113 20.82 -18.45 -28.15
C CYS A 113 21.69 -17.22 -28.40
N GLN A 114 22.39 -17.27 -29.54
CA GLN A 114 23.25 -16.23 -30.07
C GLN A 114 22.44 -15.09 -30.69
N GLN A 115 22.96 -13.87 -30.48
CA GLN A 115 22.98 -12.76 -31.44
C GLN A 115 21.72 -11.92 -31.67
N GLY A 116 21.85 -10.65 -31.24
CA GLY A 116 21.15 -9.48 -31.75
C GLY A 116 21.91 -8.22 -31.32
N ARG A 117 23.10 -7.99 -31.89
CA ARG A 117 23.91 -6.78 -31.67
C ARG A 117 23.38 -5.64 -32.57
N GLY A 118 22.66 -4.69 -31.98
CA GLY A 118 22.35 -3.39 -32.60
C GLY A 118 23.16 -2.27 -31.92
N PRO A 119 23.88 -1.39 -32.65
CA PRO A 119 24.77 -0.40 -32.06
C PRO A 119 24.04 0.93 -31.78
N TRP A 120 23.05 0.91 -30.88
CA TRP A 120 22.48 2.11 -30.26
C TRP A 120 21.99 1.76 -28.85
N LYS A 121 22.92 1.48 -27.92
CA LYS A 121 22.63 1.55 -26.49
C LYS A 121 22.86 2.99 -26.05
N GLY A 122 21.80 3.80 -26.08
CA GLY A 122 21.80 5.03 -25.30
C GLY A 122 22.14 4.69 -23.85
N GLN A 123 23.09 5.43 -23.26
CA GLN A 123 23.43 5.37 -21.85
C GLN A 123 22.26 5.92 -21.00
N GLY A 124 21.16 5.18 -20.97
CA GLY A 124 20.20 5.23 -19.89
C GLY A 124 20.23 3.83 -19.31
N GLN A 125 20.86 3.65 -18.15
CA GLN A 125 20.68 2.45 -17.35
C GLN A 125 19.20 2.41 -16.94
N GLN A 126 18.34 1.89 -17.83
CA GLN A 126 17.04 1.37 -17.44
C GLN A 126 17.34 0.30 -16.40
N GLY A 127 17.08 0.63 -15.14
CA GLY A 127 17.41 -0.23 -14.01
C GLY A 127 16.83 -1.62 -14.19
N GLU A 128 17.70 -2.59 -14.45
CA GLU A 128 17.45 -4.03 -14.37
C GLU A 128 16.93 -4.48 -12.99
N GLN A 129 16.86 -3.58 -12.00
CA GLN A 129 16.19 -3.81 -10.72
C GLN A 129 14.69 -4.10 -10.84
N SER A 130 14.08 -3.86 -12.01
CA SER A 130 12.65 -4.11 -12.24
C SER A 130 12.27 -5.59 -12.43
N GLU A 131 13.21 -6.54 -12.56
CA GLU A 131 12.82 -7.94 -12.81
C GLU A 131 12.69 -8.81 -11.56
N ASN A 132 13.19 -8.34 -10.41
CA ASN A 132 13.13 -9.08 -9.14
C ASN A 132 13.10 -8.11 -7.96
N TRP A 133 11.96 -7.46 -7.72
CA TRP A 133 11.75 -6.66 -6.53
C TRP A 133 11.14 -7.49 -5.39
N GLN A 134 11.54 -7.16 -4.17
CA GLN A 134 11.00 -7.72 -2.94
C GLN A 134 10.75 -6.56 -1.96
N SER A 135 9.77 -6.74 -1.09
CA SER A 135 9.57 -5.85 0.05
C SER A 135 10.88 -5.67 0.82
N VAL A 136 11.19 -4.44 1.26
CA VAL A 136 12.37 -4.17 2.10
C VAL A 136 12.34 -5.00 3.39
N PHE A 137 11.14 -5.35 3.88
CA PHE A 137 10.96 -6.18 5.06
C PHE A 137 11.50 -7.61 4.87
N SER A 138 11.59 -8.10 3.64
CA SER A 138 12.08 -9.45 3.32
C SER A 138 13.58 -9.63 3.59
N ARG A 139 14.29 -8.56 3.95
CA ARG A 139 15.73 -8.57 4.24
C ARG A 139 16.05 -8.62 5.74
N PHE A 140 15.03 -8.53 6.59
CA PHE A 140 15.18 -8.56 8.02
C PHE A 140 14.76 -9.91 8.59
N ASP A 141 15.31 -10.25 9.74
CA ASP A 141 14.97 -11.48 10.47
C ASP A 141 13.48 -11.50 10.87
N GLU A 142 12.85 -12.68 10.78
CA GLU A 142 11.42 -12.86 11.05
C GLU A 142 11.10 -12.70 12.55
N GLU A 143 11.96 -13.21 13.43
CA GLU A 143 11.76 -13.18 14.88
C GLU A 143 11.94 -11.76 15.42
N LEU A 144 13.00 -11.07 15.01
CA LEU A 144 13.23 -9.68 15.38
C LEU A 144 12.06 -8.77 14.96
N GLN A 145 11.52 -8.96 13.75
CA GLN A 145 10.37 -8.18 13.28
C GLN A 145 9.09 -8.52 14.05
N SER A 146 8.87 -9.80 14.36
CA SER A 146 7.73 -10.27 15.15
C SER A 146 7.71 -9.59 16.51
N ASP A 147 8.87 -9.52 17.16
CA ASP A 147 9.04 -8.88 18.47
C ASP A 147 8.89 -7.35 18.39
N LEU A 148 9.49 -6.71 17.38
CA LEU A 148 9.45 -5.26 17.22
C LEU A 148 8.04 -4.74 16.93
N PHE A 149 7.31 -5.40 16.04
CA PHE A 149 5.94 -5.03 15.68
C PHE A 149 4.90 -5.61 16.66
N ASN A 150 5.32 -6.49 17.58
CA ASN A 150 4.45 -7.19 18.51
C ASN A 150 3.28 -7.91 17.79
N VAL A 151 3.61 -8.62 16.72
CA VAL A 151 2.66 -9.42 15.92
C VAL A 151 3.18 -10.84 15.81
N ASN A 152 2.32 -11.77 15.38
CA ASN A 152 2.77 -13.14 15.12
C ASN A 152 3.63 -13.21 13.85
N ARG A 153 4.43 -14.27 13.77
CA ARG A 153 5.31 -14.55 12.63
C ARG A 153 4.57 -14.67 11.30
N GLU A 154 3.31 -15.12 11.30
CA GLU A 154 2.52 -15.26 10.06
C GLU A 154 2.22 -13.89 9.43
N VAL A 155 1.94 -12.87 10.25
CA VAL A 155 1.81 -11.48 9.79
C VAL A 155 3.13 -10.97 9.22
N ILE A 156 4.27 -11.30 9.85
CA ILE A 156 5.59 -10.94 9.33
C ILE A 156 5.87 -11.59 7.98
N ARG A 157 5.55 -12.87 7.80
CA ARG A 157 5.70 -13.56 6.51
C ARG A 157 4.88 -12.90 5.41
N SER A 158 3.66 -12.47 5.75
CA SER A 158 2.81 -11.71 4.84
C SER A 158 3.43 -10.35 4.49
N LEU A 159 3.94 -9.60 5.49
CA LEU A 159 4.64 -8.32 5.31
C LEU A 159 5.89 -8.44 4.42
N GLN A 160 6.63 -9.53 4.57
CA GLN A 160 7.79 -9.85 3.75
C GLN A 160 7.43 -10.27 2.31
N GLY A 161 6.14 -10.45 2.00
CA GLY A 161 5.67 -10.88 0.69
C GLY A 161 6.02 -12.34 0.38
N GLN A 162 6.12 -13.19 1.41
CA GLN A 162 6.28 -14.63 1.20
C GLN A 162 5.01 -15.19 0.53
N ASN A 163 5.19 -16.03 -0.50
CA ASN A 163 4.11 -16.57 -1.34
C ASN A 163 3.26 -15.52 -2.08
N GLU A 164 3.74 -14.28 -2.17
CA GLU A 164 3.10 -13.23 -2.96
C GLU A 164 3.51 -13.31 -4.44
N GLN A 165 2.55 -13.22 -5.35
CA GLN A 165 2.78 -13.35 -6.80
C GLN A 165 2.11 -12.24 -7.61
N ARG A 166 1.34 -11.35 -6.96
CA ARG A 166 0.60 -10.27 -7.64
C ARG A 166 1.50 -9.15 -8.14
N GLY A 167 2.77 -9.11 -7.72
CA GLY A 167 3.73 -8.09 -8.13
C GLY A 167 3.47 -6.73 -7.47
N GLY A 168 3.88 -5.65 -8.14
CA GLY A 168 3.85 -4.28 -7.59
C GLY A 168 2.52 -3.55 -7.76
N ASN A 169 1.64 -4.01 -8.65
CA ASN A 169 0.31 -3.44 -8.87
C ASN A 169 -0.72 -4.53 -8.55
N ILE A 170 -1.57 -4.29 -7.55
CA ILE A 170 -2.57 -5.26 -7.10
C ILE A 170 -3.98 -4.79 -7.46
N LEU A 171 -4.83 -5.73 -7.86
CA LEU A 171 -6.26 -5.48 -8.02
C LEU A 171 -6.96 -5.64 -6.68
N VAL A 172 -7.60 -4.57 -6.21
CA VAL A 172 -8.48 -4.63 -5.04
C VAL A 172 -9.87 -5.06 -5.50
N ARG A 173 -10.42 -6.12 -4.91
CA ARG A 173 -11.69 -6.73 -5.37
C ARG A 173 -12.91 -5.90 -4.99
N GLU A 174 -12.85 -5.26 -3.83
CA GLU A 174 -13.87 -4.36 -3.30
C GLU A 174 -13.27 -2.95 -3.23
N PRO A 175 -14.08 -1.87 -3.33
CA PRO A 175 -13.57 -0.52 -3.20
C PRO A 175 -12.79 -0.36 -1.90
N LEU A 176 -11.58 0.20 -1.98
CA LEU A 176 -10.76 0.40 -0.80
C LEU A 176 -11.45 1.45 0.09
N GLU A 177 -11.73 1.08 1.33
CA GLU A 177 -12.37 1.99 2.27
C GLU A 177 -11.31 2.72 3.12
N PHE A 178 -11.37 4.04 3.16
CA PHE A 178 -10.52 4.90 3.98
C PHE A 178 -11.28 6.16 4.43
N LEU A 179 -10.74 6.88 5.42
CA LEU A 179 -11.27 8.16 5.85
C LEU A 179 -10.84 9.25 4.85
N THR A 180 -11.78 10.10 4.48
CA THR A 180 -11.52 11.27 3.64
C THR A 180 -12.20 12.48 4.25
N ALA A 181 -11.77 13.69 3.90
CA ALA A 181 -12.41 14.92 4.41
C ALA A 181 -13.93 14.94 4.15
N ALA A 182 -14.37 14.46 2.97
CA ALA A 182 -15.80 14.36 2.66
C ALA A 182 -16.54 13.35 3.56
N ARG A 183 -15.87 12.28 4.00
CA ARG A 183 -16.43 11.27 4.91
C ARG A 183 -16.44 11.75 6.37
N GLU A 184 -15.40 12.46 6.81
CA GLU A 184 -15.38 13.09 8.14
C GLU A 184 -16.54 14.07 8.31
N GLU A 185 -16.78 14.97 7.34
CA GLU A 185 -17.90 15.92 7.38
C GLU A 185 -19.27 15.23 7.46
N GLN A 186 -19.44 14.09 6.78
CA GLN A 186 -20.66 13.29 6.83
C GLN A 186 -20.88 12.61 8.18
N GLU A 187 -19.82 12.08 8.80
CA GLU A 187 -19.90 11.48 10.13
C GLU A 187 -20.17 12.53 11.23
N TYR A 188 -19.57 13.73 11.12
CA TYR A 188 -19.84 14.85 12.02
C TYR A 188 -21.29 15.36 11.92
N SER A 189 -21.87 15.39 10.71
CA SER A 189 -23.25 15.84 10.50
C SER A 189 -24.29 14.82 10.99
N HIS A 190 -24.04 13.51 10.79
CA HIS A 190 -24.90 12.46 11.34
C HIS A 190 -24.89 12.42 12.87
N GLY A 191 -23.75 12.71 13.50
CA GLY A 191 -23.64 12.81 14.96
C GLY A 191 -24.49 13.92 15.61
N ARG A 192 -24.82 14.99 14.87
CA ARG A 192 -25.67 16.09 15.37
C ARG A 192 -27.18 15.83 15.22
N GLN A 193 -27.59 14.95 14.31
CA GLN A 193 -29.02 14.69 14.06
C GLN A 193 -29.65 13.69 15.05
N HIS A 194 -28.85 12.92 15.79
CA HIS A 194 -29.32 11.94 16.78
C HIS A 194 -29.19 12.40 18.24
N GLY A 195 -28.97 13.70 18.47
CA GLY A 195 -28.78 14.30 19.80
C GLY A 195 -29.92 15.22 20.26
N TYR A 196 -31.18 14.82 20.07
CA TYR A 196 -32.37 15.48 20.66
C TYR A 196 -33.27 14.46 21.34
#